data_AF-A0A5K1FT74-F1
#
_entry.id   AF-A0A5K1FT74-F1
#
_cell.length_a   1.000
_cell.length_b   1.000
_cell.length_c   1.000
_cell.angle_alpha   90.00
_cell.angle_beta   90.00
_cell.angle_gamma   90.00
#
_symmetry.space_group_name_H-M   'P 1'
#
loop_
_entity.id
_entity.type
_entity.pdbx_description
1 polymer ?
#
loop_
_entity_poly.entity_id
_entity_poly.type
_entity_poly.pdbx_seq_one_letter_code
_entity_poly.pdbx_strand_id
1 'polypeptide(L)' 'MEAMGFDRAIVLEVFFACNKNEQLAANYLLDHYNEFEE' A
#
# COMPACT_ATOMS: atom_id res chain seq x y z
N MET A 1 -5.63 -2.66 7.50
CA MET A 1 -5.49 -2.75 6.03
C MET A 1 -6.34 -3.84 5.40
N GLU A 2 -6.55 -5.00 6.04
CA GLU A 2 -7.55 -5.99 5.54
C GLU A 2 -8.97 -5.41 5.48
N ALA A 3 -9.30 -4.44 6.33
CA ALA A 3 -10.59 -3.72 6.31
C ALA A 3 -10.75 -2.68 5.19
N MET A 4 -9.69 -2.39 4.42
CA MET A 4 -9.72 -1.42 3.32
C MET A 4 -9.70 -2.10 1.93
N GLY A 5 -9.68 -3.44 1.86
CA GLY A 5 -9.73 -4.18 0.60
C GLY A 5 -8.40 -4.32 -0.15
N PHE A 6 -7.30 -3.76 0.35
CA PHE A 6 -5.99 -3.89 -0.29
C PHE A 6 -5.47 -5.33 -0.28
N ASP A 7 -4.98 -5.78 -1.43
CA ASP A 7 -4.33 -7.07 -1.55
C ASP A 7 -3.02 -7.10 -0.73
N ARG A 8 -2.83 -8.19 0.02
CA ARG A 8 -1.70 -8.35 0.93
C ARG A 8 -0.36 -8.37 0.19
N ALA A 9 -0.34 -8.79 -1.08
CA ALA A 9 0.86 -8.72 -1.91
C ALA A 9 1.27 -7.26 -2.18
N ILE A 10 0.31 -6.40 -2.57
CA ILE A 10 0.57 -4.98 -2.87
C ILE A 10 1.03 -4.24 -1.61
N VAL A 11 0.37 -4.48 -0.47
CA VAL A 11 0.78 -3.88 0.81
C VAL A 11 2.22 -4.24 1.15
N LEU A 12 2.62 -5.49 0.93
CA LEU A 12 4.00 -5.93 1.18
C LEU A 12 5.01 -5.28 0.23
N GLU A 13 4.70 -5.21 -1.07
CA GLU A 13 5.59 -4.57 -2.05
C GLU A 13 5.82 -3.09 -1.72
N VAL A 14 4.75 -2.34 -1.47
CA VAL A 14 4.82 -0.92 -1.10
C VAL A 14 5.54 -0.75 0.23
N PHE A 15 5.29 -1.62 1.21
CA PHE A 15 5.99 -1.57 2.49
C PHE A 15 7.51 -1.72 2.34
N PHE A 16 7.96 -2.65 1.51
CA PHE A 16 9.39 -2.81 1.23
C PHE A 16 9.97 -1.65 0.42
N ALA A 17 9.24 -1.15 -0.59
CA ALA A 17 9.64 0.01 -1.38
C ALA A 17 9.79 1.27 -0.52
N CYS A 18 8.94 1.44 0.49
CA CYS A 18 8.99 2.53 1.45
C CYS A 18 9.99 2.32 2.60
N ASN A 19 11.00 1.45 2.43
CA ASN A 19 12.01 1.15 3.45
C ASN A 19 11.42 0.70 4.80
N LYS A 20 10.34 -0.08 4.78
CA LYS A 20 9.62 -0.55 5.97
C LYS A 20 9.01 0.57 6.82
N ASN A 21 8.82 1.76 6.25
CA ASN A 21 8.12 2.85 6.92
C ASN A 21 6.61 2.69 6.71
N GLU A 22 5.91 2.28 7.77
CA GLU A 22 4.46 2.02 7.75
C GLU A 22 3.64 3.25 7.35
N GLN A 23 4.04 4.43 7.82
CA GLN A 23 3.33 5.69 7.57
C GLN A 23 3.49 6.12 6.12
N LEU A 24 4.71 6.02 5.58
CA LEU A 24 4.98 6.32 4.17
C LEU A 24 4.29 5.31 3.25
N ALA A 25 4.35 4.02 3.59
CA ALA A 25 3.69 2.96 2.82
C ALA A 25 2.16 3.15 2.80
N ALA A 26 1.55 3.47 3.94
CA ALA A 26 0.12 3.73 4.01
C ALA A 26 -0.29 4.97 3.19
N ASN A 27 0.47 6.06 3.29
CA ASN A 27 0.19 7.26 2.50
C ASN A 27 0.35 7.00 1.00
N TYR A 28 1.42 6.32 0.59
CA TYR A 28 1.67 5.98 -0.81
C TYR A 28 0.57 5.06 -1.37
N LEU A 29 0.21 4.02 -0.61
CA LEU A 29 -0.83 3.07 -0.99
C LEU A 29 -2.21 3.74 -1.15
N LEU A 30 -2.53 4.72 -0.29
CA LEU A 30 -3.78 5.49 -0.36
C LEU A 30 -3.80 6.47 -1.53
N ASP A 31 -2.68 7.17 -1.78
CA ASP A 31 -2.57 8.16 -2.87
C ASP A 31 -2.62 7.49 -4.24
N HIS A 32 -1.95 6.34 -4.37
CA HIS A 32 -1.89 5.56 -5.60
C HIS A 32 -2.98 4.47 -5.68
N TYR A 33 -3.93 4.39 -4.74
CA TYR A 33 -4.90 3.29 -4.70
C TYR A 33 -5.67 3.12 -6.01
N ASN A 34 -6.10 4.22 -6.63
CA ASN A 34 -6.82 4.19 -7.91
C ASN A 34 -5.99 3.60 -9.05
N GLU A 35 -4.66 3.66 -9.00
CA GLU A 35 -3.79 3.04 -10.01
C GLU A 35 -3.67 1.51 -9.83
N PHE A 36 -4.00 0.99 -8.65
CA PHE A 36 -4.01 -0.44 -8.36
C PHE A 36 -5.36 -1.12 -8.63
N GLU A 37 -6.42 -0.35 -8.92
CA GLU A 37 -7.78 -0.84 -9.22
C GLU A 37 -8.10 -0.96 -10.73
N GLU A 38 -7.16 -0.63 -11.63
CA GLU A 38 -7.33 -0.70 -13.10
C GLU A 38 -6.85 -2.01 -13.75
#